data_AF-A0A8T4VNF6-F1
#
_entry.id   AF-A0A8T4VNF6-F1
#
_cell.length_a   1.000
_cell.length_b   1.000
_cell.length_c   1.000
_cell.angle_alpha   90.00
_cell.angle_beta   90.00
_cell.angle_gamma   90.00
#
_symmetry.space_group_name_H-M   'P 1'
#
loop_
_entity.id
_entity.type
_entity.pdbx_description
1 polymer ?
#
loop_
_entity_poly.entity_id
_entity_poly.type
_entity_poly.pdbx_seq_one_letter_code
_entity_poly.pdbx_strand_id
1 'polypeptide(L)'
;MAVKTITVTEDAYNSLKAKKGETESFSDTILRITRYRSLKEFAGALSEKTAEKLEKGIRERRKQHRIAHHKRIERIADALRGKHGSS
;
A
#
# COMPACT_ATOMS: atom_id res chain seq x y z
N MET A 1 24.68 10.65 -13.30
CA MET A 1 23.31 10.39 -12.79
C MET A 1 22.95 11.52 -11.84
N ALA A 2 21.81 12.19 -12.03
CA ALA A 2 21.40 13.24 -11.10
C ALA A 2 20.85 12.59 -9.81
N VAL A 3 21.34 13.02 -8.65
CA VAL A 3 20.88 12.55 -7.35
C VAL A 3 19.96 13.59 -6.75
N LYS A 4 18.83 13.15 -6.20
CA LYS A 4 17.92 13.98 -5.41
C LYS A 4 17.78 13.38 -4.02
N THR A 5 17.95 14.20 -3.00
CA THR A 5 17.73 13.81 -1.61
C THR A 5 16.27 14.02 -1.24
N ILE A 6 15.64 13.01 -0.65
CA ILE A 6 14.31 13.10 -0.08
C ILE A 6 14.38 12.79 1.42
N THR A 7 13.60 13.52 2.21
CA THR A 7 13.41 13.18 3.62
C THR A 7 12.20 12.26 3.71
N VAL A 8 12.32 11.18 4.47
CA VAL A 8 11.25 10.21 4.72
C VAL A 8 11.13 9.99 6.22
N THR A 9 9.95 9.53 6.66
CA THR A 9 9.80 9.10 8.05
C THR A 9 10.66 7.86 8.30
N GLU A 10 11.03 7.64 9.56
CA GLU A 10 11.81 6.48 9.97
C GLU A 10 11.10 5.17 9.63
N ASP A 11 9.77 5.11 9.83
CA ASP A 11 8.95 3.96 9.43
C ASP A 11 9.00 3.68 7.92
N ALA A 12 9.03 4.73 7.09
CA ALA A 12 9.14 4.58 5.64
C ALA A 12 10.54 4.08 5.24
N TYR A 13 11.59 4.59 5.89
CA TYR A 13 12.95 4.09 5.68
C TYR A 13 13.07 2.61 6.08
N ASN A 14 12.57 2.22 7.26
CA ASN A 14 12.59 0.84 7.73
C ASN A 14 11.80 -0.08 6.81
N SER A 15 10.64 0.37 6.32
CA SER A 15 9.84 -0.35 5.32
C SER A 15 10.61 -0.56 4.01
N LEU A 16 11.38 0.44 3.58
CA LEU A 16 12.20 0.34 2.37
C LEU A 16 13.39 -0.60 2.58
N LYS A 17 14.07 -0.51 3.73
CA LYS A 17 15.19 -1.36 4.12
C LYS A 17 14.79 -2.83 4.19
N ALA A 18 13.62 -3.14 4.76
CA ALA A 18 13.09 -4.50 4.82
C ALA A 18 12.76 -5.09 3.44
N LYS A 19 12.54 -4.24 2.42
CA LYS A 19 12.23 -4.67 1.05
C LYS A 19 13.45 -4.73 0.12
N LYS A 20 14.58 -4.18 0.54
CA LYS A 20 15.81 -4.08 -0.25
C LYS A 20 16.49 -5.45 -0.30
N GLY A 21 16.83 -5.93 -1.49
CA GLY A 21 17.64 -7.13 -1.67
C GLY A 21 19.08 -6.95 -1.15
N GLU A 22 19.77 -8.06 -0.86
CA GLU A 22 21.14 -8.05 -0.31
C GLU A 22 22.10 -7.22 -1.17
N THR A 23 22.03 -7.36 -2.50
CA THR A 23 22.87 -6.66 -3.47
C THR A 23 22.18 -5.47 -4.16
N GLU A 24 20.92 -5.20 -3.86
CA GLU A 24 20.10 -4.17 -4.51
C GLU A 24 20.35 -2.78 -3.89
N SER A 25 20.40 -1.69 -4.67
CA SER A 25 20.46 -0.33 -4.09
C SER A 25 19.07 0.17 -3.66
N PHE A 26 19.00 1.18 -2.79
CA PHE A 26 17.71 1.80 -2.44
C PHE A 26 16.98 2.39 -3.64
N SER A 27 17.73 2.96 -4.60
CA SER A 27 17.15 3.48 -5.85
C SER A 27 16.54 2.36 -6.69
N ASP A 28 17.20 1.20 -6.77
CA ASP A 28 16.68 0.02 -7.47
C ASP A 28 15.42 -0.52 -6.79
N THR A 29 15.43 -0.60 -5.45
CA THR A 29 14.26 -1.01 -4.65
C THR A 29 13.08 -0.07 -4.91
N ILE A 30 13.30 1.26 -4.90
CA ILE A 30 12.26 2.24 -5.21
C ILE A 30 11.73 2.01 -6.62
N LEU A 31 12.60 1.92 -7.63
CA LEU A 31 12.18 1.71 -9.02
C LEU A 31 11.43 0.40 -9.21
N ARG A 32 11.82 -0.68 -8.53
CA ARG A 32 11.13 -1.98 -8.57
C ARG A 32 9.74 -1.91 -7.96
N ILE A 33 9.58 -1.21 -6.83
CA ILE A 33 8.29 -1.09 -6.13
C ILE A 33 7.35 -0.10 -6.83
N THR A 34 7.90 1.00 -7.37
CA THR A 34 7.10 2.03 -8.06
C THR A 34 6.87 1.71 -9.54
N ARG A 35 7.55 0.70 -10.09
CA ARG A 35 7.27 0.18 -11.42
C ARG A 35 5.83 -0.31 -11.50
N TYR A 36 5.00 0.48 -12.15
CA TYR A 36 3.65 0.10 -12.52
C TYR A 36 3.72 -1.00 -13.59
N ARG A 37 3.76 -2.26 -13.17
CA ARG A 37 3.45 -3.39 -14.06
C ARG A 37 1.94 -3.37 -14.27
N SER A 38 1.51 -2.97 -15.46
CA SER A 38 0.11 -3.13 -15.85
C SER A 38 -0.24 -4.61 -15.76
N LEU A 39 -1.29 -4.97 -15.02
CA LEU A 39 -1.81 -6.36 -15.00
C LEU A 39 -2.19 -6.84 -16.42
N LYS A 40 -2.32 -5.93 -17.40
CA LYS A 40 -2.46 -6.26 -18.82
C LYS A 40 -1.23 -6.99 -19.39
N GLU A 41 -0.03 -6.79 -18.85
CA GLU A 41 1.18 -7.56 -19.25
C GLU A 41 1.08 -9.04 -18.85
N PHE A 42 0.18 -9.38 -17.93
CA PHE A 42 -0.12 -10.75 -17.51
C PHE A 42 -1.45 -11.27 -18.08
N ALA A 43 -2.10 -10.52 -18.98
CA ALA A 43 -3.34 -10.94 -19.61
C ALA A 43 -3.09 -12.20 -20.46
N GLY A 44 -3.68 -13.32 -20.05
CA GLY A 44 -3.54 -14.64 -20.70
C GLY A 44 -2.65 -15.64 -19.97
N ALA A 45 -1.88 -15.23 -18.94
CA ALA A 45 -1.04 -16.15 -18.17
C ALA A 45 -1.80 -16.94 -17.08
N LEU A 46 -3.01 -16.50 -16.74
CA LEU A 46 -3.84 -17.10 -15.69
C LEU A 46 -5.02 -17.84 -16.32
N SER A 47 -5.26 -19.08 -15.88
CA SER A 47 -6.50 -19.78 -16.22
C SER A 47 -7.71 -18.99 -15.69
N GLU A 48 -8.85 -19.09 -16.38
CA GLU A 48 -10.09 -18.35 -16.06
C GLU A 48 -10.48 -18.51 -14.57
N LYS A 49 -10.45 -19.74 -14.06
CA LYS A 49 -10.69 -20.06 -12.65
C LYS A 49 -9.73 -19.36 -11.69
N THR A 50 -8.47 -19.19 -12.07
CA THR A 50 -7.46 -18.51 -11.23
C THR A 50 -7.65 -16.99 -11.30
N ALA A 51 -8.01 -16.46 -12.48
CA ALA A 51 -8.34 -15.06 -12.68
C ALA A 51 -9.56 -14.65 -11.83
N GLU A 52 -10.65 -15.44 -11.85
CA GLU A 52 -11.84 -15.22 -11.02
C GLU A 52 -11.52 -15.22 -9.52
N LYS A 53 -10.72 -16.19 -9.06
CA LYS A 53 -10.29 -16.27 -7.65
C LYS A 53 -9.48 -15.03 -7.25
N LEU A 54 -8.57 -14.60 -8.11
CA LEU A 54 -7.75 -13.41 -7.88
C LEU A 54 -8.63 -12.15 -7.83
N GLU A 55 -9.56 -12.00 -8.77
CA GLU A 55 -10.48 -10.87 -8.80
C GLU A 55 -11.34 -10.82 -7.54
N LYS A 56 -11.91 -11.96 -7.13
CA LYS A 56 -12.68 -12.09 -5.88
C LYS A 56 -11.83 -11.70 -4.67
N GLY A 57 -10.59 -12.19 -4.61
CA GLY A 57 -9.64 -11.85 -3.54
C GLY A 57 -9.35 -10.35 -3.47
N ILE A 58 -9.08 -9.70 -4.60
CA ILE A 58 -8.84 -8.25 -4.69
C ILE A 58 -10.10 -7.49 -4.24
N ARG A 59 -11.28 -7.91 -4.70
CA ARG A 59 -12.57 -7.26 -4.37
C ARG A 59 -12.85 -7.33 -2.87
N GLU A 60 -12.67 -8.49 -2.25
CA GLU A 60 -12.82 -8.66 -0.80
C GLU A 60 -11.80 -7.82 -0.03
N ARG A 61 -10.52 -7.84 -0.42
CA ARG A 61 -9.50 -7.01 0.24
C ARG A 61 -9.85 -5.52 0.21
N ARG A 62 -10.30 -5.02 -0.95
CA ARG A 62 -10.74 -3.62 -1.10
C ARG A 62 -11.97 -3.31 -0.23
N LYS A 63 -12.92 -4.24 -0.13
CA LYS A 63 -14.09 -4.10 0.75
C LYS A 63 -13.67 -4.01 2.21
N GLN A 64 -12.82 -4.93 2.67
CA GLN A 64 -12.30 -4.93 4.04
C GLN A 64 -11.54 -3.65 4.35
N HIS A 65 -10.70 -3.18 3.43
CA HIS A 65 -9.96 -1.93 3.60
C HIS A 65 -10.90 -0.72 3.74
N ARG A 66 -11.96 -0.62 2.92
CA ARG A 66 -12.95 0.45 3.03
C ARG A 66 -13.68 0.42 4.37
N ILE A 67 -14.10 -0.76 4.82
CA ILE A 67 -14.78 -0.92 6.13
C ILE A 67 -13.84 -0.53 7.27
N ALA A 68 -12.61 -1.04 7.26
CA ALA A 68 -11.62 -0.72 8.28
C ALA A 68 -11.27 0.78 8.30
N HIS A 69 -11.15 1.39 7.12
CA HIS A 69 -10.92 2.82 6.97
C HIS A 69 -12.09 3.62 7.54
N HIS A 70 -13.34 3.29 7.18
CA HIS A 70 -14.53 3.95 7.68
C HIS A 70 -14.62 3.87 9.21
N LYS A 71 -14.47 2.66 9.78
CA LYS A 71 -14.43 2.45 11.24
C LYS A 71 -13.29 3.21 11.93
N ARG A 72 -12.17 3.43 11.25
CA ARG A 72 -11.05 4.24 11.79
C ARG A 72 -11.41 5.72 11.79
N ILE A 73 -12.02 6.22 10.72
CA ILE A 73 -12.46 7.61 10.62
C ILE A 73 -13.57 7.92 11.63
N GLU A 74 -14.56 7.03 11.81
CA GLU A 74 -15.59 7.19 12.84
C GLU A 74 -14.99 7.29 14.24
N ARG A 75 -14.09 6.36 14.60
CA ARG A 75 -13.40 6.39 15.91
C ARG A 75 -12.62 7.69 16.13
N ILE A 76 -11.97 8.20 15.09
CA ILE A 76 -11.26 9.49 15.17
C ILE A 76 -12.25 10.64 15.35
N ALA A 77 -13.35 10.66 14.59
CA ALA A 77 -14.39 11.68 14.70
C ALA A 77 -15.04 11.70 16.10
N ASP A 78 -15.31 10.54 16.68
CA ASP A 78 -15.85 10.41 18.03
C ASP A 78 -14.86 10.89 19.10
N ALA A 79 -13.58 10.52 18.96
CA ALA A 79 -12.53 11.00 19.86
C ALA A 79 -12.34 12.53 19.80
N LEU A 80 -12.53 13.14 18.63
CA LEU A 80 -12.49 14.59 18.45
C LEU A 80 -13.75 15.27 19.02
N ARG A 81 -14.94 14.68 18.85
CA ARG A 81 -16.18 15.19 19.45
C ARG A 81 -16.17 15.13 20.98
N GLY A 82 -15.66 14.06 21.57
CA GLY A 82 -15.53 13.90 23.02
C GLY A 82 -14.56 14.88 23.68
N LYS A 83 -13.60 15.45 22.94
CA LYS A 83 -12.65 16.44 23.44
C LYS A 83 -13.19 17.89 23.48
N HIS A 84 -14.33 18.17 22.85
CA HIS A 84 -14.92 19.51 22.80
C HIS A 84 -16.16 19.68 23.72
N GLY A 85 -16.54 18.66 24.49
CA GLY A 85 -17.67 18.71 25.44
C GLY A 85 -17.28 18.93 26.91
N SER A 86 -16.04 19.35 27.20
CA SER A 86 -15.57 19.66 28.55
C SER A 86 -14.74 20.94 28.52
N SER A 87 -15.42 22.07 28.37
CA SER A 87 -14.92 23.41 28.67
C SER A 87 -16.10 24.28 29.05
#